data_AF-A0A7Y5KPH1-F1
#
_entry.id   AF-A0A7Y5KPH1-F1
#
_cell.length_a   1.000
_cell.length_b   1.000
_cell.length_c   1.000
_cell.angle_alpha   90.00
_cell.angle_beta   90.00
_cell.angle_gamma   90.00
#
_symmetry.space_group_name_H-M   'P 1'
#
loop_
_entity.id
_entity.type
_entity.pdbx_description
1 polymer ?
#
loop_
_entity_poly.entity_id
_entity_poly.type
_entity_poly.pdbx_seq_one_letter_code
_entity_poly.pdbx_strand_id
1 'polypeptide(L)'
;MKLRLSQALMSKPFAPRHPAVTVARCAASVPMLAMTIACSSGQPTTTQPVAHTATAVASEAPIVGTAAPLAVPSAAPKADAKAILETLDARVVDASHVARRALYSWTTRQQAEAIAAGEPALSRVESAKYGPSAFDWMLDAQTSKGDRLARLMFHEAFAKKRFAWPNAYATAPGNGGGRYGSVLMRIELKPDSFIVDFASNRVVDLDGQEVPFKSVETTPERIGAAYWEAAGFREYVVVNPSAISRISFGTEVELAAFEEERALLSTLSDASKTMRGEDQNALLARFAKTLAFSKSADVTLLRRLAQEANDVPPDRLAYTMAPTESFSLGAARPRLKDPKCRMKTTGDHSYVRTLCLPADRCAVDAAGHCGIAWRPLAPED
;
A
#
# COMPACT_ATOMS: atom_id res chain seq x y z
N MET A 1 62.17 -14.36 -39.19
CA MET A 1 60.87 -13.65 -39.21
C MET A 1 61.08 -12.35 -38.43
N LYS A 2 61.49 -11.18 -38.97
CA LYS A 2 61.00 -10.34 -40.10
C LYS A 2 59.47 -10.19 -40.02
N LEU A 3 58.83 -9.02 -39.89
CA LEU A 3 59.19 -7.61 -40.12
C LEU A 3 58.13 -6.67 -39.50
N ARG A 4 58.57 -5.47 -39.09
CA ARG A 4 57.95 -4.11 -39.19
C ARG A 4 56.53 -3.82 -38.68
N LEU A 5 56.44 -2.77 -37.86
CA LEU A 5 55.46 -1.70 -38.03
C LEU A 5 56.18 -0.35 -38.15
N SER A 6 55.87 0.40 -39.20
CA SER A 6 56.37 1.74 -39.48
C SER A 6 55.21 2.73 -39.32
N GLN A 7 55.50 3.85 -38.64
CA GLN A 7 54.67 5.04 -38.57
C GLN A 7 54.62 5.77 -39.92
N ALA A 8 53.48 6.42 -40.20
CA ALA A 8 53.40 7.58 -41.07
C ALA A 8 52.27 8.52 -40.60
N LEU A 9 52.61 9.81 -40.60
CA LEU A 9 51.82 10.97 -40.20
C LEU A 9 50.71 11.30 -41.22
N MET A 10 49.66 12.02 -40.80
CA MET A 10 49.39 13.40 -41.25
C MET A 10 48.05 13.97 -40.73
N SER A 11 48.20 15.05 -39.95
CA SER A 11 47.48 16.32 -39.91
C SER A 11 46.10 16.50 -40.56
N LYS A 12 45.16 17.07 -39.78
CA LYS A 12 44.30 18.23 -40.16
C LYS A 12 43.58 18.80 -38.92
N PRO A 13 43.57 20.14 -38.70
CA PRO A 13 42.78 20.76 -37.65
C PRO A 13 41.39 21.16 -38.17
N PHE A 14 40.35 20.87 -37.39
CA PHE A 14 39.00 21.40 -37.61
C PHE A 14 38.66 22.38 -36.48
N ALA A 15 38.40 23.64 -36.84
CA ALA A 15 37.93 24.68 -35.94
C ALA A 15 36.42 24.53 -35.68
N PRO A 16 35.91 24.73 -34.46
CA PRO A 16 34.49 24.91 -34.23
C PRO A 16 34.08 26.38 -34.44
N ARG A 17 33.17 26.61 -35.39
CA ARG A 17 32.38 27.85 -35.47
C ARG A 17 31.20 27.72 -34.50
N HIS A 18 31.19 28.52 -33.44
CA HIS A 18 29.99 28.76 -32.64
C HIS A 18 29.13 29.84 -33.32
N PRO A 19 27.82 29.63 -33.52
CA PRO A 19 26.90 30.74 -33.69
C PRO A 19 26.53 31.31 -32.32
N ALA A 20 26.69 32.63 -32.18
CA ALA A 20 26.18 33.41 -31.07
C ALA A 20 24.65 33.33 -31.03
N VAL A 21 24.10 32.88 -29.90
CA VAL A 21 22.67 33.00 -29.61
C VAL A 21 22.46 34.33 -28.90
N THR A 22 21.88 35.28 -29.63
CA THR A 22 21.40 36.56 -29.12
C THR A 22 20.19 36.32 -28.23
N VAL A 23 20.32 36.54 -26.92
CA VAL A 23 19.19 36.58 -25.99
C VAL A 23 18.49 37.93 -26.13
N ALA A 24 17.38 37.96 -26.87
CA ALA A 24 16.48 39.10 -26.89
C ALA A 24 15.70 39.15 -25.57
N ARG A 25 15.93 40.20 -24.79
CA ARG A 25 15.08 40.60 -23.66
C ARG A 25 13.75 41.13 -24.22
N CYS A 26 12.69 40.34 -24.10
CA CYS A 26 11.33 40.88 -24.16
C CYS A 26 10.91 41.23 -22.73
N ALA A 27 10.86 42.54 -22.45
CA ALA A 27 10.09 43.10 -21.36
C ALA A 27 8.60 42.98 -21.74
N ALA A 28 7.85 42.20 -20.98
CA ALA A 28 6.39 42.21 -21.01
C ALA A 28 5.91 42.48 -19.59
N SER A 29 5.48 43.72 -19.39
CA SER A 29 4.76 44.20 -18.22
C SER A 29 3.43 43.49 -18.13
N VAL A 30 3.18 42.77 -17.03
CA VAL A 30 1.83 42.26 -16.69
C VAL A 30 1.34 43.06 -15.49
N PRO A 31 0.13 43.64 -15.53
CA PRO A 31 -0.42 44.40 -14.42
C PRO A 31 -0.86 43.45 -13.29
N MET A 32 -0.48 43.82 -12.07
CA MET A 32 -1.04 43.32 -10.82
C MET A 32 -2.57 43.49 -10.83
N LEU A 33 -3.31 42.38 -10.84
CA LEU A 33 -4.71 42.38 -10.43
C LEU A 33 -4.74 42.19 -8.90
N ALA A 34 -4.99 43.28 -8.19
CA ALA A 34 -5.23 43.25 -6.76
C ALA A 34 -6.57 42.58 -6.48
N MET A 35 -6.54 41.36 -5.95
CA MET A 35 -7.72 40.70 -5.41
C MET A 35 -7.92 41.20 -3.97
N THR A 36 -8.90 42.07 -3.78
CA THR A 36 -9.33 42.56 -2.48
C THR A 36 -10.01 41.42 -1.72
N ILE A 37 -9.36 40.95 -0.65
CA ILE A 37 -9.98 40.10 0.37
C ILE A 37 -10.88 41.00 1.22
N ALA A 38 -12.20 40.90 1.00
CA ALA A 38 -13.19 41.47 1.89
C ALA A 38 -13.34 40.56 3.13
N CYS A 39 -12.77 40.99 4.26
CA CYS A 39 -13.12 40.46 5.56
C CYS A 39 -14.58 40.85 5.87
N SER A 40 -15.50 39.89 5.83
CA SER A 40 -16.85 40.04 6.35
C SER A 40 -16.89 39.49 7.77
N SER A 41 -17.05 40.40 8.73
CA SER A 41 -17.32 40.15 10.14
C SER A 41 -18.77 39.70 10.32
N GLY A 42 -19.00 38.38 10.34
CA GLY A 42 -20.26 37.77 10.74
C GLY A 42 -20.37 37.67 12.27
N GLN A 43 -21.41 38.29 12.82
CA GLN A 43 -21.73 38.35 14.25
C GLN A 43 -22.00 36.98 14.91
N PRO A 44 -21.77 36.87 16.23
CA PRO A 44 -22.13 35.68 17.01
C PRO A 44 -23.65 35.60 17.21
N THR A 45 -24.23 34.45 16.84
CA THR A 45 -25.62 34.12 17.17
C THR A 45 -25.67 33.53 18.57
N THR A 46 -26.26 34.30 19.49
CA THR A 46 -26.58 33.91 20.86
C THR A 46 -27.70 32.87 20.86
N THR A 47 -27.42 31.63 21.21
CA THR A 47 -28.44 30.62 21.56
C THR A 47 -28.64 30.57 23.06
N GLN A 48 -29.86 30.91 23.49
CA GLN A 48 -30.38 30.76 24.85
C GLN A 48 -30.43 29.27 25.27
N PRO A 49 -30.14 28.94 26.53
CA PRO A 49 -30.57 27.67 27.12
C PRO A 49 -32.00 27.80 27.66
N VAL A 50 -32.90 26.95 27.15
CA VAL A 50 -34.25 26.75 27.71
C VAL A 50 -34.11 25.97 29.02
N ALA A 51 -34.63 26.56 30.09
CA ALA A 51 -34.71 25.95 31.41
C ALA A 51 -35.69 24.77 31.40
N HIS A 52 -35.23 23.60 31.82
CA HIS A 52 -36.11 22.51 32.24
C HIS A 52 -36.30 22.58 33.75
N THR A 53 -37.54 22.82 34.14
CA THR A 53 -38.05 22.84 35.51
C THR A 53 -37.86 21.46 36.15
N ALA A 54 -37.09 21.41 37.24
CA ALA A 54 -36.98 20.24 38.09
C ALA A 54 -38.24 20.11 38.96
N THR A 55 -38.91 18.96 38.90
CA THR A 55 -39.95 18.59 39.87
C THR A 55 -39.34 17.57 40.82
N ALA A 56 -39.09 18.00 42.06
CA ALA A 56 -38.66 17.13 43.15
C ALA A 56 -39.86 16.31 43.65
N VAL A 57 -39.71 14.98 43.69
CA VAL A 57 -40.58 14.10 44.45
C VAL A 57 -39.71 13.41 45.49
N ALA A 58 -40.00 13.71 46.76
CA ALA A 58 -39.41 13.03 47.90
C ALA A 58 -39.88 11.56 47.92
N SER A 59 -38.93 10.64 48.05
CA SER A 59 -39.23 9.24 48.37
C SER A 59 -38.21 8.75 49.40
N GLU A 60 -38.74 7.98 50.34
CA GLU A 60 -38.22 7.69 51.67
C GLU A 60 -36.92 6.87 51.65
N ALA A 61 -36.07 7.14 52.65
CA ALA A 61 -34.84 6.40 52.91
C ALA A 61 -35.16 4.99 53.44
N PRO A 62 -34.63 3.90 52.85
CA PRO A 62 -34.66 2.60 53.47
C PRO A 62 -33.43 2.39 54.38
N ILE A 63 -33.70 1.65 55.43
CA ILE A 63 -32.84 1.30 56.57
C ILE A 63 -31.58 0.55 56.10
N VAL A 64 -30.44 0.94 56.67
CA VAL A 64 -29.12 0.33 56.48
C VAL A 64 -29.13 -1.11 57.01
N GLY A 65 -29.26 -2.08 56.10
CA GLY A 65 -28.98 -3.49 56.35
C GLY A 65 -27.50 -3.79 56.09
N THR A 66 -26.86 -4.49 57.02
CA THR A 66 -25.47 -4.97 56.94
C THR A 66 -25.28 -5.81 55.67
N ALA A 67 -24.57 -5.27 54.67
CA ALA A 67 -24.31 -5.95 53.41
C ALA A 67 -23.39 -7.16 53.62
N ALA A 68 -23.86 -8.33 53.20
CA ALA A 68 -23.06 -9.54 53.05
C ALA A 68 -21.86 -9.28 52.12
N PRO A 69 -20.72 -9.97 52.31
CA PRO A 69 -19.55 -9.78 51.46
C PRO A 69 -19.93 -10.01 49.99
N LEU A 70 -19.72 -8.98 49.17
CA LEU A 70 -19.88 -9.02 47.72
C LEU A 70 -19.05 -10.18 47.19
N ALA A 71 -19.73 -11.19 46.64
CA ALA A 71 -19.08 -12.29 45.94
C ALA A 71 -18.19 -11.69 44.84
N VAL A 72 -16.89 -11.93 44.95
CA VAL A 72 -15.92 -11.57 43.92
C VAL A 72 -16.39 -12.22 42.62
N PRO A 73 -16.66 -11.46 41.54
CA PRO A 73 -17.09 -12.03 40.27
C PRO A 73 -16.11 -13.13 39.86
N SER A 74 -16.65 -14.33 39.74
CA SER A 74 -15.96 -15.51 39.23
C SER A 74 -15.22 -15.15 37.95
N ALA A 75 -13.96 -15.55 37.87
CA ALA A 75 -13.03 -15.23 36.78
C ALA A 75 -13.72 -15.25 35.41
N ALA A 76 -13.46 -14.20 34.62
CA ALA A 76 -13.93 -14.12 33.23
C ALA A 76 -13.68 -15.46 32.52
N PRO A 77 -14.63 -15.96 31.71
CA PRO A 77 -14.47 -17.25 31.03
C PRO A 77 -13.12 -17.29 30.34
N LYS A 78 -12.31 -18.31 30.62
CA LYS A 78 -11.07 -18.54 29.90
C LYS A 78 -11.45 -18.66 28.43
N ALA A 79 -10.95 -17.75 27.60
CA ALA A 79 -11.19 -17.81 26.17
C ALA A 79 -10.70 -19.16 25.65
N ASP A 80 -11.54 -19.85 24.88
CA ASP A 80 -11.19 -21.13 24.28
C ASP A 80 -10.06 -20.90 23.26
N ALA A 81 -8.86 -21.38 23.60
CA ALA A 81 -7.67 -21.23 22.78
C ALA A 81 -7.89 -21.78 21.37
N LYS A 82 -8.64 -22.88 21.24
CA LYS A 82 -8.92 -23.52 19.96
C LYS A 82 -9.77 -22.62 19.07
N ALA A 83 -10.86 -22.07 19.60
CA ALA A 83 -11.75 -21.16 18.87
C ALA A 83 -11.01 -19.89 18.39
N ILE A 84 -10.09 -19.36 19.22
CA ILE A 84 -9.24 -18.22 18.83
C ILE A 84 -8.33 -18.58 17.66
N LEU A 85 -7.67 -19.74 17.70
CA LEU A 85 -6.78 -20.19 16.63
C LEU A 85 -7.53 -20.43 15.32
N GLU A 86 -8.72 -21.04 15.38
CA GLU A 86 -9.59 -21.23 14.21
C GLU A 86 -10.00 -19.88 13.58
N THR A 87 -10.26 -18.85 14.41
CA THR A 87 -10.57 -17.50 13.92
C THR A 87 -9.39 -16.83 13.21
N LEU A 88 -8.17 -17.10 13.66
CA LEU A 88 -6.94 -16.62 13.02
C LEU A 88 -6.66 -17.34 11.70
N ASP A 89 -7.02 -18.61 11.58
CA ASP A 89 -6.75 -19.42 10.37
C ASP A 89 -7.43 -18.83 9.12
N ALA A 90 -8.63 -18.26 9.30
CA ALA A 90 -9.32 -17.54 8.22
C ALA A 90 -8.58 -16.27 7.73
N ARG A 91 -7.63 -15.74 8.51
CA ARG A 91 -6.88 -14.49 8.25
C ARG A 91 -5.42 -14.71 7.89
N VAL A 92 -4.94 -15.95 7.96
CA VAL A 92 -3.58 -16.34 7.62
C VAL A 92 -3.30 -16.08 6.15
N VAL A 93 -2.16 -15.43 5.89
CA VAL A 93 -1.65 -15.20 4.55
C VAL A 93 -0.30 -15.88 4.44
N ASP A 94 -0.27 -16.96 3.68
CA ASP A 94 0.97 -17.63 3.28
C ASP A 94 0.76 -18.22 1.90
N ALA A 95 1.78 -18.89 1.36
CA ALA A 95 1.71 -19.51 0.05
C ALA A 95 0.46 -20.41 -0.09
N SER A 96 0.07 -21.18 0.92
CA SER A 96 -1.13 -22.03 0.84
C SER A 96 -2.47 -21.26 0.81
N HIS A 97 -2.48 -19.98 1.17
CA HIS A 97 -3.69 -19.20 1.35
C HIS A 97 -3.63 -17.84 0.63
N VAL A 98 -3.10 -17.80 -0.59
CA VAL A 98 -2.98 -16.55 -1.37
C VAL A 98 -4.30 -16.10 -2.01
N ALA A 99 -5.27 -16.99 -2.21
CA ALA A 99 -6.55 -16.67 -2.87
C ALA A 99 -7.40 -15.71 -2.04
N ARG A 100 -7.71 -14.52 -2.58
CA ARG A 100 -8.44 -13.45 -1.89
C ARG A 100 -9.30 -12.66 -2.85
N ARG A 101 -10.62 -12.73 -2.65
CA ARG A 101 -11.57 -11.92 -3.43
C ARG A 101 -11.57 -10.46 -3.01
N ALA A 102 -11.43 -10.20 -1.71
CA ALA A 102 -11.42 -8.86 -1.14
C ALA A 102 -10.04 -8.51 -0.62
N LEU A 103 -9.59 -7.31 -0.96
CA LEU A 103 -8.34 -6.73 -0.51
C LEU A 103 -8.63 -5.34 0.05
N TYR A 104 -7.80 -4.89 0.98
CA TYR A 104 -7.93 -3.63 1.68
C TYR A 104 -6.70 -2.77 1.42
N SER A 105 -6.90 -1.48 1.23
CA SER A 105 -5.86 -0.47 1.14
C SER A 105 -6.24 0.70 2.02
N TRP A 106 -5.25 1.39 2.57
CA TRP A 106 -5.46 2.67 3.22
C TRP A 106 -5.09 3.80 2.25
N THR A 107 -5.86 4.88 2.26
CA THR A 107 -5.64 6.03 1.37
C THR A 107 -6.06 7.34 2.05
N THR A 108 -5.57 8.46 1.55
CA THR A 108 -5.96 9.78 2.06
C THR A 108 -7.39 10.08 1.64
N ARG A 109 -8.10 10.89 2.44
CA ARG A 109 -9.44 11.38 2.09
C ARG A 109 -9.48 12.05 0.72
N GLN A 110 -8.52 12.93 0.45
CA GLN A 110 -8.38 13.60 -0.85
C GLN A 110 -8.30 12.60 -2.02
N GLN A 111 -7.48 11.54 -1.89
CA GLN A 111 -7.36 10.54 -2.95
C GLN A 111 -8.64 9.71 -3.11
N ALA A 112 -9.31 9.37 -2.01
CA ALA A 112 -10.58 8.66 -2.06
C ALA A 112 -11.69 9.50 -2.73
N GLU A 113 -11.77 10.79 -2.41
CA GLU A 113 -12.69 11.75 -3.02
C GLU A 113 -12.41 11.95 -4.52
N ALA A 114 -11.14 12.02 -4.91
CA ALA A 114 -10.74 12.11 -6.31
C ALA A 114 -11.17 10.85 -7.11
N ILE A 115 -10.97 9.66 -6.55
CA ILE A 115 -11.46 8.41 -7.15
C ILE A 115 -12.99 8.41 -7.22
N ALA A 116 -13.66 8.87 -6.16
CA ALA A 116 -15.11 9.00 -6.14
C ALA A 116 -15.66 10.00 -7.17
N ALA A 117 -14.85 10.99 -7.54
CA ALA A 117 -15.14 11.95 -8.61
C ALA A 117 -14.80 11.41 -10.02
N GLY A 118 -14.31 10.17 -10.13
CA GLY A 118 -14.04 9.49 -11.40
C GLY A 118 -12.56 9.36 -11.76
N GLU A 119 -11.62 9.72 -10.88
CA GLU A 119 -10.22 9.39 -11.13
C GLU A 119 -9.96 7.87 -11.09
N PRO A 120 -9.00 7.35 -11.88
CA PRO A 120 -8.66 5.94 -11.86
C PRO A 120 -8.20 5.46 -10.47
N ALA A 121 -8.75 4.34 -10.00
CA ALA A 121 -8.36 3.76 -8.72
C ALA A 121 -6.89 3.31 -8.67
N LEU A 122 -6.37 2.88 -9.84
CA LEU A 122 -4.97 2.60 -10.09
C LEU A 122 -4.41 3.71 -10.98
N SER A 123 -3.85 4.76 -10.39
CA SER A 123 -3.43 5.96 -11.13
C SER A 123 -1.91 6.06 -11.37
N ARG A 124 -1.09 5.40 -10.54
CA ARG A 124 0.37 5.61 -10.52
C ARG A 124 1.14 4.41 -11.03
N VAL A 125 2.05 4.66 -11.99
CA VAL A 125 3.08 3.69 -12.42
C VAL A 125 4.25 3.67 -11.43
N GLU A 126 4.64 4.85 -10.95
CA GLU A 126 5.73 5.06 -10.01
C GLU A 126 5.42 6.19 -9.02
N SER A 127 6.17 6.24 -7.92
CA SER A 127 6.12 7.36 -6.99
C SER A 127 6.95 8.53 -7.50
N ALA A 128 6.43 9.75 -7.45
CA ALA A 128 7.23 10.95 -7.74
C ALA A 128 8.48 11.04 -6.82
N LYS A 129 8.31 10.66 -5.55
CA LYS A 129 9.35 10.69 -4.52
C LYS A 129 10.29 9.49 -4.58
N TYR A 130 9.74 8.29 -4.75
CA TYR A 130 10.50 7.03 -4.59
C TYR A 130 10.83 6.32 -5.91
N GLY A 131 10.29 6.78 -7.04
CA GLY A 131 10.43 6.10 -8.33
C GLY A 131 9.65 4.79 -8.40
N PRO A 132 10.10 3.82 -9.23
CA PRO A 132 9.46 2.51 -9.35
C PRO A 132 9.39 1.78 -8.02
N SER A 133 8.33 1.02 -7.82
CA SER A 133 8.15 0.26 -6.59
C SER A 133 9.13 -0.91 -6.49
N ALA A 134 9.31 -1.45 -5.28
CA ALA A 134 10.10 -2.67 -5.09
C ALA A 134 9.56 -3.85 -5.93
N PHE A 135 8.24 -3.89 -6.13
CA PHE A 135 7.58 -4.87 -6.98
C PHE A 135 7.99 -4.72 -8.44
N ASP A 136 8.10 -3.50 -8.96
CA ASP A 136 8.59 -3.29 -10.33
C ASP A 136 10.03 -3.75 -10.50
N TRP A 137 10.90 -3.48 -9.52
CA TRP A 137 12.29 -3.94 -9.54
C TRP A 137 12.38 -5.46 -9.49
N MET A 138 11.52 -6.11 -8.71
CA MET A 138 11.41 -7.57 -8.71
C MET A 138 10.99 -8.10 -10.08
N LEU A 139 9.91 -7.57 -10.67
CA LEU A 139 9.44 -7.99 -11.99
C LEU A 139 10.51 -7.80 -13.08
N ASP A 140 11.20 -6.65 -13.04
CA ASP A 140 12.33 -6.37 -13.94
C ASP A 140 13.39 -7.47 -13.76
N ALA A 141 13.90 -7.66 -12.55
CA ALA A 141 14.95 -8.64 -12.26
C ALA A 141 14.57 -10.07 -12.68
N GLN A 142 13.34 -10.51 -12.45
CA GLN A 142 12.87 -11.85 -12.84
C GLN A 142 12.70 -11.98 -14.35
N THR A 143 12.20 -10.94 -15.02
CA THR A 143 12.12 -10.91 -16.49
C THR A 143 13.52 -11.04 -17.12
N SER A 144 14.57 -10.45 -16.52
CA SER A 144 15.96 -10.62 -16.95
C SER A 144 16.48 -12.04 -16.82
N LYS A 145 15.92 -12.83 -15.91
CA LYS A 145 16.24 -14.25 -15.72
C LYS A 145 15.42 -15.17 -16.63
N GLY A 146 14.58 -14.60 -17.50
CA GLY A 146 13.75 -15.36 -18.42
C GLY A 146 12.41 -15.82 -17.83
N ASP A 147 12.03 -15.34 -16.65
CA ASP A 147 10.75 -15.68 -16.05
C ASP A 147 9.59 -15.18 -16.92
N ARG A 148 8.73 -16.10 -17.35
CA ARG A 148 7.63 -15.81 -18.29
C ARG A 148 6.51 -15.03 -17.64
N LEU A 149 6.21 -15.30 -16.37
CA LEU A 149 5.14 -14.64 -15.64
C LEU A 149 5.52 -13.21 -15.29
N ALA A 150 6.75 -12.99 -14.82
CA ALA A 150 7.29 -11.66 -14.62
C ALA A 150 7.32 -10.88 -15.94
N ARG A 151 7.70 -11.51 -17.06
CA ARG A 151 7.70 -10.87 -18.37
C ARG A 151 6.29 -10.42 -18.78
N LEU A 152 5.28 -11.28 -18.62
CA LEU A 152 3.88 -10.94 -18.88
C LEU A 152 3.42 -9.78 -18.01
N MET A 153 3.73 -9.82 -16.72
CA MET A 153 3.37 -8.76 -15.76
C MET A 153 4.17 -7.47 -15.94
N PHE A 154 5.22 -7.46 -16.77
CA PHE A 154 6.02 -6.28 -17.07
C PHE A 154 5.56 -5.57 -18.37
N HIS A 155 4.25 -5.62 -18.64
CA HIS A 155 3.57 -4.87 -19.70
C HIS A 155 2.87 -3.61 -19.16
N GLU A 156 2.53 -2.68 -20.06
CA GLU A 156 1.87 -1.41 -19.71
C GLU A 156 0.55 -1.59 -18.95
N ALA A 157 -0.23 -2.63 -19.26
CA ALA A 157 -1.49 -2.92 -18.59
C ALA A 157 -1.36 -3.08 -17.08
N PHE A 158 -0.23 -3.60 -16.61
CA PHE A 158 0.05 -3.90 -15.20
C PHE A 158 0.92 -2.84 -14.54
N ALA A 159 1.20 -1.74 -15.24
CA ALA A 159 2.12 -0.71 -14.76
C ALA A 159 1.51 0.10 -13.61
N LYS A 160 0.24 0.48 -13.75
CA LYS A 160 -0.52 1.19 -12.71
C LYS A 160 -0.99 0.22 -11.66
N LYS A 161 -0.69 0.49 -10.40
CA LYS A 161 -0.93 -0.48 -9.32
C LYS A 161 -1.17 0.16 -7.97
N ARG A 162 -1.67 -0.66 -7.05
CA ARG A 162 -1.91 -0.30 -5.65
C ARG A 162 -1.53 -1.45 -4.74
N PHE A 163 -0.82 -1.16 -3.67
CA PHE A 163 -0.55 -2.12 -2.60
C PHE A 163 -1.80 -2.31 -1.76
N ALA A 164 -2.10 -3.55 -1.43
CA ALA A 164 -3.27 -3.95 -0.67
C ALA A 164 -2.97 -5.18 0.19
N TRP A 165 -3.88 -5.48 1.12
CA TRP A 165 -3.73 -6.53 2.12
C TRP A 165 -5.05 -7.24 2.35
N PRO A 166 -5.05 -8.51 2.77
CA PRO A 166 -6.29 -9.25 2.97
C PRO A 166 -7.01 -8.90 4.27
N ASN A 167 -6.30 -8.30 5.23
CA ASN A 167 -6.85 -7.86 6.52
C ASN A 167 -6.75 -6.33 6.59
N ALA A 168 -7.80 -5.64 7.04
CA ALA A 168 -7.84 -4.17 7.09
C ALA A 168 -6.91 -3.58 8.16
N TYR A 169 -6.72 -4.25 9.30
CA TYR A 169 -5.83 -3.80 10.38
C TYR A 169 -4.35 -3.93 10.05
N ALA A 170 -3.98 -4.84 9.12
CA ALA A 170 -2.59 -5.25 8.92
C ALA A 170 -1.65 -4.08 8.57
N THR A 171 -2.21 -2.98 8.04
CA THR A 171 -1.47 -1.78 7.64
C THR A 171 -2.08 -0.46 8.09
N ALA A 172 -3.05 -0.48 9.01
CA ALA A 172 -3.60 0.74 9.62
C ALA A 172 -2.52 1.70 10.17
N PRO A 173 -1.46 1.25 10.87
CA PRO A 173 -0.36 2.12 11.32
C PRO A 173 0.71 2.39 10.24
N GLY A 174 0.64 1.66 9.13
CA GLY A 174 1.64 1.57 8.06
C GLY A 174 3.02 1.08 8.52
N ASN A 175 4.00 1.14 7.61
CA ASN A 175 5.37 0.72 7.91
C ASN A 175 6.16 1.84 8.60
N GLY A 176 6.89 1.52 9.66
CA GLY A 176 7.70 2.49 10.41
C GLY A 176 6.89 3.56 11.15
N GLY A 177 5.61 3.30 11.45
CA GLY A 177 4.71 4.21 12.14
C GLY A 177 4.11 5.33 11.27
N GLY A 178 4.37 5.32 9.96
CA GLY A 178 3.77 6.26 9.02
C GLY A 178 2.44 5.74 8.46
N ARG A 179 1.36 6.53 8.59
CA ARG A 179 0.03 6.15 8.08
C ARG A 179 -0.10 6.40 6.58
N TYR A 180 -0.72 5.45 5.86
CA TYR A 180 -1.05 5.60 4.43
C TYR A 180 -2.30 6.48 4.18
N GLY A 181 -3.06 6.76 5.23
CA GLY A 181 -4.22 7.66 5.21
C GLY A 181 -5.25 7.34 6.29
N SER A 182 -6.44 7.94 6.17
CA SER A 182 -7.56 7.75 7.10
C SER A 182 -8.71 6.96 6.51
N VAL A 183 -8.78 6.82 5.18
CA VAL A 183 -9.88 6.12 4.51
C VAL A 183 -9.48 4.68 4.25
N LEU A 184 -10.28 3.75 4.76
CA LEU A 184 -10.19 2.33 4.40
C LEU A 184 -10.91 2.10 3.08
N MET A 185 -10.15 1.64 2.09
CA MET A 185 -10.61 1.25 0.77
C MET A 185 -10.69 -0.28 0.71
N ARG A 186 -11.83 -0.81 0.29
CA ARG A 186 -11.99 -2.23 -0.06
C ARG A 186 -12.03 -2.36 -1.58
N ILE A 187 -11.29 -3.34 -2.07
CA ILE A 187 -11.14 -3.68 -3.48
C ILE A 187 -11.64 -5.11 -3.63
N GLU A 188 -12.71 -5.30 -4.39
CA GLU A 188 -13.23 -6.62 -4.70
C GLU A 188 -12.88 -7.00 -6.12
N LEU A 189 -12.22 -8.13 -6.27
CA LEU A 189 -11.93 -8.73 -7.56
C LEU A 189 -13.17 -9.39 -8.15
N LYS A 190 -13.23 -9.42 -9.49
CA LYS A 190 -14.25 -10.20 -10.22
C LYS A 190 -14.15 -11.68 -9.85
N PRO A 191 -15.28 -12.43 -9.87
CA PRO A 191 -15.28 -13.85 -9.48
C PRO A 191 -14.32 -14.74 -10.27
N ASP A 192 -14.02 -14.36 -11.51
CA ASP A 192 -13.14 -15.09 -12.41
C ASP A 192 -11.69 -14.58 -12.38
N SER A 193 -11.33 -13.65 -11.50
CA SER A 193 -9.98 -13.10 -11.41
C SER A 193 -8.95 -14.14 -10.95
N PHE A 194 -7.71 -13.92 -11.40
CA PHE A 194 -6.53 -14.66 -11.00
C PHE A 194 -5.66 -13.87 -10.04
N ILE A 195 -4.94 -14.59 -9.18
CA ILE A 195 -3.90 -14.07 -8.31
C ILE A 195 -2.58 -14.74 -8.66
N VAL A 196 -1.57 -13.92 -8.94
CA VAL A 196 -0.20 -14.37 -9.14
C VAL A 196 0.48 -14.54 -7.79
N ASP A 197 0.97 -15.75 -7.47
CA ASP A 197 1.83 -16.01 -6.33
C ASP A 197 3.28 -16.03 -6.80
N PHE A 198 3.97 -14.90 -6.66
CA PHE A 198 5.36 -14.79 -7.10
C PHE A 198 6.33 -15.59 -6.24
N ALA A 199 6.01 -15.86 -4.97
CA ALA A 199 6.90 -16.61 -4.09
C ALA A 199 6.99 -18.08 -4.57
N SER A 200 5.87 -18.62 -5.04
CA SER A 200 5.79 -20.00 -5.53
C SER A 200 5.82 -20.12 -7.07
N ASN A 201 5.93 -18.99 -7.79
CA ASN A 201 5.88 -18.89 -9.25
C ASN A 201 4.68 -19.61 -9.88
N ARG A 202 3.48 -19.37 -9.34
CA ARG A 202 2.23 -19.95 -9.84
C ARG A 202 1.14 -18.90 -9.95
N VAL A 203 0.04 -19.27 -10.59
CA VAL A 203 -1.17 -18.46 -10.66
C VAL A 203 -2.32 -19.29 -10.10
N VAL A 204 -3.16 -18.69 -9.29
CA VAL A 204 -4.36 -19.35 -8.74
C VAL A 204 -5.61 -18.56 -9.06
N ASP A 205 -6.75 -19.23 -9.09
CA ASP A 205 -8.06 -18.57 -9.07
C ASP A 205 -8.48 -18.18 -7.64
N LEU A 206 -9.70 -17.66 -7.50
CA LEU A 206 -10.24 -17.23 -6.21
C LEU A 206 -10.66 -18.40 -5.30
N ASP A 207 -10.71 -19.63 -5.82
CA ASP A 207 -10.92 -20.86 -5.06
C ASP A 207 -9.59 -21.52 -4.65
N GLY A 208 -8.46 -20.87 -4.98
CA GLY A 208 -7.11 -21.34 -4.67
C GLY A 208 -6.62 -22.47 -5.57
N GLN A 209 -7.32 -22.76 -6.66
CA GLN A 209 -6.89 -23.76 -7.63
C GLN A 209 -5.83 -23.19 -8.55
N GLU A 210 -4.81 -23.99 -8.84
CA GLU A 210 -3.74 -23.57 -9.75
C GLU A 210 -4.26 -23.44 -11.19
N VAL A 211 -3.94 -22.33 -11.83
CA VAL A 211 -4.30 -22.01 -13.21
C VAL A 211 -3.09 -22.24 -14.10
N PRO A 212 -3.20 -23.09 -15.14
CA PRO A 212 -2.10 -23.30 -16.08
C PRO A 212 -1.64 -22.00 -16.73
N PHE A 213 -0.34 -21.78 -16.82
CA PHE A 213 0.22 -20.54 -17.37
C PHE A 213 -0.28 -20.22 -18.79
N LYS A 214 -0.53 -21.24 -19.62
CA LYS A 214 -1.11 -21.07 -20.97
C LYS A 214 -2.46 -20.35 -20.94
N SER A 215 -3.32 -20.67 -19.96
CA SER A 215 -4.61 -19.99 -19.79
C SER A 215 -4.40 -18.53 -19.41
N VAL A 216 -3.43 -18.26 -18.53
CA VAL A 216 -3.04 -16.91 -18.12
C VAL A 216 -2.52 -16.08 -19.29
N GLU A 217 -1.74 -16.66 -20.20
CA GLU A 217 -1.26 -15.99 -21.42
C GLU A 217 -2.39 -15.63 -22.38
N THR A 218 -3.45 -16.45 -22.44
CA THR A 218 -4.59 -16.20 -23.33
C THR A 218 -5.65 -15.28 -22.75
N THR A 219 -5.71 -15.14 -21.42
CA THR A 219 -6.65 -14.26 -20.72
C THR A 219 -5.96 -13.43 -19.62
N PRO A 220 -4.92 -12.63 -19.95
CA PRO A 220 -4.18 -11.84 -18.97
C PRO A 220 -5.04 -10.77 -18.28
N GLU A 221 -6.15 -10.37 -18.89
CA GLU A 221 -7.16 -9.47 -18.33
C GLU A 221 -7.79 -9.99 -17.04
N ARG A 222 -7.67 -11.29 -16.75
CA ARG A 222 -8.16 -11.89 -15.50
C ARG A 222 -7.19 -11.72 -14.35
N ILE A 223 -5.92 -11.38 -14.57
CA ILE A 223 -4.97 -11.13 -13.47
C ILE A 223 -5.41 -9.87 -12.72
N GLY A 224 -5.88 -10.02 -11.48
CA GLY A 224 -6.32 -8.89 -10.65
C GLY A 224 -5.26 -8.41 -9.67
N ALA A 225 -4.51 -9.35 -9.09
CA ALA A 225 -3.50 -9.04 -8.09
C ALA A 225 -2.29 -9.98 -8.17
N ALA A 226 -1.18 -9.53 -7.60
CA ALA A 226 -0.01 -10.35 -7.34
C ALA A 226 0.29 -10.37 -5.84
N TYR A 227 0.30 -11.55 -5.25
CA TYR A 227 0.86 -11.78 -3.93
C TYR A 227 2.38 -11.84 -4.02
N TRP A 228 3.03 -11.10 -3.13
CA TRP A 228 4.48 -11.11 -3.00
C TRP A 228 4.87 -11.15 -1.54
N GLU A 229 5.74 -12.12 -1.21
CA GLU A 229 6.45 -12.17 0.06
C GLU A 229 7.96 -11.93 -0.14
N ALA A 230 8.47 -10.80 0.36
CA ALA A 230 9.91 -10.55 0.41
C ALA A 230 10.29 -9.67 1.60
N ALA A 231 11.52 -9.88 2.12
CA ALA A 231 12.09 -9.09 3.21
C ALA A 231 11.21 -8.99 4.48
N GLY A 232 10.27 -9.92 4.67
CA GLY A 232 9.34 -9.88 5.80
C GLY A 232 8.00 -9.23 5.53
N PHE A 233 7.79 -8.74 4.31
CA PHE A 233 6.53 -8.17 3.86
C PHE A 233 5.66 -9.24 3.21
N ARG A 234 4.36 -9.22 3.50
CA ARG A 234 3.30 -10.01 2.84
C ARG A 234 2.30 -9.03 2.26
N GLU A 235 2.36 -8.84 0.95
CA GLU A 235 1.60 -7.80 0.28
C GLU A 235 0.90 -8.34 -0.96
N TYR A 236 -0.24 -7.74 -1.28
CA TYR A 236 -0.85 -7.86 -2.58
C TYR A 236 -0.60 -6.58 -3.36
N VAL A 237 -0.37 -6.73 -4.66
CA VAL A 237 -0.29 -5.63 -5.60
C VAL A 237 -1.46 -5.79 -6.56
N VAL A 238 -2.46 -4.93 -6.43
CA VAL A 238 -3.57 -4.85 -7.39
C VAL A 238 -3.05 -4.15 -8.64
N VAL A 239 -3.13 -4.83 -9.79
CA VAL A 239 -2.41 -4.42 -11.02
C VAL A 239 -3.33 -4.15 -12.22
N ASN A 240 -4.61 -4.47 -12.12
CA ASN A 240 -5.50 -4.44 -13.27
C ASN A 240 -6.90 -3.93 -12.87
N PRO A 241 -7.30 -2.73 -13.30
CA PRO A 241 -8.60 -2.17 -12.93
C PRO A 241 -9.76 -2.97 -13.56
N SER A 242 -9.57 -3.57 -14.73
CA SER A 242 -10.61 -4.37 -15.41
C SER A 242 -10.94 -5.67 -14.69
N ALA A 243 -10.07 -6.15 -13.79
CA ALA A 243 -10.28 -7.35 -12.97
C ALA A 243 -10.94 -7.03 -11.61
N ILE A 244 -11.29 -5.77 -11.37
CA ILE A 244 -11.96 -5.29 -10.16
C ILE A 244 -13.47 -5.21 -10.44
N SER A 245 -14.29 -5.83 -9.59
CA SER A 245 -15.76 -5.72 -9.69
C SER A 245 -16.29 -4.52 -8.93
N ARG A 246 -15.65 -4.15 -7.81
CA ARG A 246 -16.13 -3.09 -6.92
C ARG A 246 -15.00 -2.48 -6.12
N ILE A 247 -15.09 -1.18 -5.89
CA ILE A 247 -14.29 -0.43 -4.94
C ILE A 247 -15.22 0.33 -4.03
N SER A 248 -14.96 0.28 -2.73
CA SER A 248 -15.73 0.98 -1.71
C SER A 248 -14.81 1.66 -0.70
N PHE A 249 -15.27 2.77 -0.14
CA PHE A 249 -14.52 3.61 0.79
C PHE A 249 -15.35 3.91 2.01
N GLY A 250 -14.91 3.40 3.17
CA GLY A 250 -15.54 3.71 4.46
C GLY A 250 -17.06 3.53 4.47
N THR A 251 -17.59 2.54 3.75
CA THR A 251 -19.00 2.14 3.86
C THR A 251 -19.19 1.29 5.12
N GLU A 252 -20.44 1.03 5.50
CA GLU A 252 -20.74 0.15 6.63
C GLU A 252 -20.09 -1.24 6.51
N VAL A 253 -19.85 -1.74 5.30
CA VAL A 253 -19.17 -3.03 5.09
C VAL A 253 -17.69 -2.96 5.48
N GLU A 254 -16.97 -1.89 5.09
CA GLU A 254 -15.57 -1.72 5.46
C GLU A 254 -15.40 -1.40 6.94
N LEU A 255 -16.29 -0.58 7.48
CA LEU A 255 -16.30 -0.24 8.90
C LEU A 255 -16.57 -1.49 9.74
N ALA A 256 -17.58 -2.29 9.39
CA ALA A 256 -17.87 -3.55 10.09
C ALA A 256 -16.69 -4.54 10.02
N ALA A 257 -16.02 -4.66 8.86
CA ALA A 257 -14.85 -5.52 8.73
C ALA A 257 -13.69 -5.05 9.62
N PHE A 258 -13.42 -3.74 9.67
CA PHE A 258 -12.39 -3.19 10.55
C PHE A 258 -12.76 -3.35 12.04
N GLU A 259 -14.04 -3.19 12.38
CA GLU A 259 -14.54 -3.39 13.74
C GLU A 259 -14.42 -4.85 14.21
N GLU A 260 -14.73 -5.81 13.35
CA GLU A 260 -14.52 -7.24 13.63
C GLU A 260 -13.04 -7.54 13.90
N GLU A 261 -12.16 -6.99 13.07
CA GLU A 261 -10.72 -7.14 13.23
C GLU A 261 -10.17 -6.44 14.48
N ARG A 262 -10.69 -5.26 14.83
CA ARG A 262 -10.37 -4.55 16.06
C ARG A 262 -10.78 -5.37 17.29
N ALA A 263 -11.98 -5.94 17.28
CA ALA A 263 -12.46 -6.82 18.33
C ALA A 263 -11.60 -8.11 18.44
N LEU A 264 -11.17 -8.68 17.31
CA LEU A 264 -10.24 -9.80 17.29
C LEU A 264 -8.90 -9.41 17.93
N LEU A 265 -8.29 -8.29 17.55
CA LEU A 265 -7.03 -7.84 18.14
C LEU A 265 -7.13 -7.65 19.66
N SER A 266 -8.25 -7.08 20.14
CA SER A 266 -8.50 -6.97 21.57
C SER A 266 -8.61 -8.34 22.24
N THR A 267 -9.35 -9.27 21.64
CA THR A 267 -9.52 -10.64 22.14
C THR A 267 -8.17 -11.37 22.22
N LEU A 268 -7.35 -11.28 21.17
CA LEU A 268 -6.02 -11.87 21.12
C LEU A 268 -5.11 -11.26 22.19
N SER A 269 -5.14 -9.93 22.34
CA SER A 269 -4.37 -9.22 23.35
C SER A 269 -4.74 -9.69 24.77
N ASP A 270 -6.03 -9.84 25.07
CA ASP A 270 -6.49 -10.33 26.37
C ASP A 270 -6.17 -11.81 26.59
N ALA A 271 -6.38 -12.65 25.58
CA ALA A 271 -5.99 -14.07 25.62
C ALA A 271 -4.49 -14.23 25.91
N SER A 272 -3.64 -13.41 25.28
CA SER A 272 -2.19 -13.45 25.48
C SER A 272 -1.77 -13.15 26.92
N LYS A 273 -2.60 -12.43 27.72
CA LYS A 273 -2.31 -12.16 29.14
C LYS A 273 -2.46 -13.40 30.01
N THR A 274 -3.28 -14.37 29.61
CA THR A 274 -3.59 -15.57 30.41
C THR A 274 -2.97 -16.85 29.82
N MET A 275 -2.82 -16.94 28.50
CA MET A 275 -2.14 -18.05 27.82
C MET A 275 -0.65 -18.11 28.18
N ARG A 276 -0.10 -19.31 28.25
CA ARG A 276 1.32 -19.57 28.60
C ARG A 276 1.86 -20.71 27.75
N GLY A 277 3.19 -20.77 27.64
CA GLY A 277 3.88 -21.91 27.01
C GLY A 277 3.46 -22.12 25.55
N GLU A 278 3.10 -23.36 25.23
CA GLU A 278 2.80 -23.80 23.87
C GLU A 278 1.60 -23.08 23.24
N ASP A 279 0.52 -22.85 24.00
CA ASP A 279 -0.68 -22.17 23.50
C ASP A 279 -0.39 -20.72 23.10
N GLN A 280 0.39 -20.00 23.90
CA GLN A 280 0.77 -18.62 23.59
C GLN A 280 1.69 -18.57 22.35
N ASN A 281 2.62 -19.53 22.25
CA ASN A 281 3.50 -19.64 21.09
C ASN A 281 2.71 -19.95 19.81
N ALA A 282 1.74 -20.85 19.88
CA ALA A 282 0.86 -21.18 18.76
C ALA A 282 0.02 -19.96 18.33
N LEU A 283 -0.55 -19.23 19.28
CA LEU A 283 -1.29 -17.98 19.01
C LEU A 283 -0.41 -16.96 18.30
N LEU A 284 0.79 -16.67 18.83
CA LEU A 284 1.68 -15.66 18.27
C LEU A 284 2.22 -16.09 16.89
N ALA A 285 2.54 -17.37 16.71
CA ALA A 285 2.97 -17.90 15.41
C ALA A 285 1.87 -17.77 14.35
N ARG A 286 0.61 -18.05 14.73
CA ARG A 286 -0.53 -17.90 13.81
C ARG A 286 -0.85 -16.43 13.52
N PHE A 287 -0.84 -15.59 14.56
CA PHE A 287 -1.01 -14.15 14.42
C PHE A 287 0.07 -13.53 13.52
N ALA A 288 1.34 -13.97 13.64
CA ALA A 288 2.42 -13.47 12.81
C ALA A 288 2.18 -13.67 11.30
N LYS A 289 1.44 -14.70 10.90
CA LYS A 289 1.07 -14.95 9.48
C LYS A 289 -0.05 -14.03 8.97
N THR A 290 -0.72 -13.30 9.85
CA THR A 290 -1.75 -12.31 9.46
C THR A 290 -1.16 -10.93 9.19
N LEU A 291 0.10 -10.71 9.60
CA LEU A 291 0.78 -9.43 9.55
C LEU A 291 1.35 -9.14 8.16
N ALA A 292 1.20 -7.89 7.73
CA ALA A 292 1.76 -7.38 6.48
C ALA A 292 3.27 -7.14 6.57
N PHE A 293 3.78 -6.68 7.72
CA PHE A 293 5.16 -6.17 7.83
C PHE A 293 6.03 -6.91 8.85
N SER A 294 5.65 -8.12 9.25
CA SER A 294 6.45 -8.92 10.17
C SER A 294 6.28 -10.43 9.95
N LYS A 295 7.38 -11.17 10.10
CA LYS A 295 7.40 -12.64 10.07
C LYS A 295 7.18 -13.28 11.44
N SER A 296 7.39 -12.51 12.50
CA SER A 296 7.19 -12.94 13.88
C SER A 296 6.21 -11.99 14.58
N ALA A 297 5.62 -12.48 15.66
CA ALA A 297 4.85 -11.65 16.56
C ALA A 297 5.25 -11.95 17.98
N ASP A 298 5.18 -10.92 18.81
CA ASP A 298 5.26 -11.03 20.25
C ASP A 298 4.05 -10.32 20.89
N VAL A 299 3.91 -10.47 22.20
CA VAL A 299 2.82 -9.87 22.95
C VAL A 299 2.85 -8.33 22.88
N THR A 300 4.04 -7.74 22.75
CA THR A 300 4.22 -6.28 22.66
C THR A 300 3.66 -5.76 21.34
N LEU A 301 4.00 -6.39 20.23
CA LEU A 301 3.50 -6.08 18.89
C LEU A 301 1.98 -6.23 18.83
N LEU A 302 1.45 -7.33 19.36
CA LEU A 302 0.01 -7.59 19.40
C LEU A 302 -0.73 -6.50 20.19
N ARG A 303 -0.25 -6.14 21.39
CA ARG A 303 -0.85 -5.06 22.19
C ARG A 303 -0.78 -3.72 21.49
N ARG A 304 0.35 -3.42 20.84
CA ARG A 304 0.52 -2.18 20.08
C ARG A 304 -0.49 -2.10 18.94
N LEU A 305 -0.63 -3.16 18.14
CA LEU A 305 -1.61 -3.20 17.05
C LEU A 305 -3.05 -3.07 17.55
N ALA A 306 -3.38 -3.71 18.68
CA ALA A 306 -4.70 -3.57 19.30
C ALA A 306 -4.97 -2.13 19.75
N GLN A 307 -3.97 -1.44 20.31
CA GLN A 307 -4.07 -0.03 20.67
C GLN A 307 -4.20 0.86 19.43
N GLU A 308 -3.35 0.67 18.42
CA GLU A 308 -3.36 1.43 17.17
C GLU A 308 -4.70 1.30 16.44
N ALA A 309 -5.33 0.12 16.44
CA ALA A 309 -6.66 -0.07 15.86
C ALA A 309 -7.76 0.71 16.59
N ASN A 310 -7.60 1.01 17.89
CA ASN A 310 -8.51 1.89 18.63
C ASN A 310 -8.26 3.38 18.32
N ASP A 311 -7.00 3.75 18.15
CA ASP A 311 -6.59 5.15 17.91
C ASP A 311 -6.83 5.61 16.47
N VAL A 312 -7.09 4.66 15.56
CA VAL A 312 -7.18 4.90 14.12
C VAL A 312 -8.51 4.36 13.55
N PRO A 313 -9.66 4.96 13.91
CA PRO A 313 -10.91 4.60 13.26
C PRO A 313 -10.86 5.00 11.77
N PRO A 314 -11.35 4.15 10.84
CA PRO A 314 -11.48 4.51 9.45
C PRO A 314 -12.48 5.64 9.27
N ASP A 315 -12.19 6.49 8.31
CA ASP A 315 -13.05 7.59 7.92
C ASP A 315 -14.32 7.11 7.20
N ARG A 316 -15.43 7.81 7.41
CA ARG A 316 -16.74 7.47 6.84
C ARG A 316 -16.98 8.28 5.57
N LEU A 317 -16.41 7.84 4.45
CA LEU A 317 -16.68 8.45 3.14
C LEU A 317 -17.98 7.91 2.50
N ALA A 318 -18.35 6.65 2.83
CA ALA A 318 -19.57 5.99 2.35
C ALA A 318 -19.78 6.07 0.82
N TYR A 319 -18.74 5.72 0.06
CA TYR A 319 -18.78 5.71 -1.40
C TYR A 319 -18.50 4.33 -1.98
N THR A 320 -19.09 4.03 -3.13
CA THR A 320 -18.88 2.78 -3.88
C THR A 320 -18.90 3.04 -5.38
N MET A 321 -18.00 2.41 -6.12
CA MET A 321 -17.95 2.42 -7.58
C MET A 321 -17.55 1.06 -8.15
N ALA A 322 -17.79 0.87 -9.44
CA ALA A 322 -17.21 -0.20 -10.23
C ALA A 322 -16.25 0.41 -11.26
N PRO A 323 -14.97 0.02 -11.30
CA PRO A 323 -14.07 0.45 -12.36
C PRO A 323 -14.60 0.04 -13.74
N THR A 324 -14.48 0.92 -14.73
CA THR A 324 -15.03 0.74 -16.09
C THR A 324 -13.93 0.58 -17.14
N GLU A 325 -12.67 0.57 -16.74
CA GLU A 325 -11.53 0.47 -17.63
C GLU A 325 -11.52 -0.87 -18.38
N SER A 326 -11.30 -0.80 -19.70
CA SER A 326 -11.06 -1.98 -20.52
C SER A 326 -9.61 -2.43 -20.39
N PHE A 327 -9.39 -3.74 -20.54
CA PHE A 327 -8.04 -4.28 -20.57
C PHE A 327 -7.45 -4.19 -21.97
N SER A 328 -6.21 -3.73 -22.05
CA SER A 328 -5.34 -3.93 -23.20
C SER A 328 -3.95 -4.19 -22.67
N LEU A 329 -3.33 -5.31 -23.06
CA LEU A 329 -2.02 -5.71 -22.54
C LEU A 329 -0.97 -4.60 -22.78
N GLY A 330 -1.07 -3.90 -23.91
CA GLY A 330 -0.13 -2.85 -24.29
C GLY A 330 1.28 -3.38 -24.58
N ALA A 331 2.23 -2.46 -24.71
CA ALA A 331 3.62 -2.83 -25.00
C ALA A 331 4.32 -3.43 -23.78
N ALA A 332 5.37 -4.20 -24.02
CA ALA A 332 6.32 -4.55 -22.97
C ALA A 332 7.01 -3.28 -22.47
N ARG A 333 7.11 -3.11 -21.15
CA ARG A 333 7.73 -1.91 -20.58
C ARG A 333 9.26 -1.95 -20.78
N PRO A 334 9.92 -0.79 -20.96
CA PRO A 334 11.37 -0.73 -20.95
C PRO A 334 11.91 -1.22 -19.61
N ARG A 335 13.08 -1.85 -19.66
CA ARG A 335 13.83 -2.32 -18.49
C ARG A 335 14.06 -1.16 -17.52
N LEU A 336 13.84 -1.38 -16.23
CA LEU A 336 14.12 -0.36 -15.22
C LEU A 336 15.61 -0.12 -15.05
N LYS A 337 16.38 -1.20 -15.12
CA LYS A 337 17.83 -1.16 -15.01
C LYS A 337 18.44 -0.84 -16.37
N ASP A 338 19.17 0.27 -16.46
CA ASP A 338 20.20 0.39 -17.50
C ASP A 338 21.27 -0.67 -17.19
N PRO A 339 21.59 -1.58 -18.13
CA PRO A 339 22.56 -2.66 -17.91
C PRO A 339 23.94 -2.15 -17.44
N LYS A 340 24.27 -0.87 -17.65
CA LYS A 340 25.51 -0.23 -17.20
C LYS A 340 25.49 0.19 -15.71
N CYS A 341 24.34 0.22 -15.05
CA CYS A 341 24.20 0.65 -13.66
C CYS A 341 24.47 -0.48 -12.65
N ARG A 342 25.20 -0.19 -11.56
CA ARG A 342 25.41 -1.13 -10.45
C ARG A 342 24.52 -0.77 -9.26
N MET A 343 23.83 -1.75 -8.69
CA MET A 343 23.00 -1.55 -7.49
C MET A 343 23.85 -1.63 -6.23
N LYS A 344 23.56 -0.77 -5.25
CA LYS A 344 24.04 -0.91 -3.87
C LYS A 344 22.87 -1.27 -2.97
N THR A 345 22.97 -2.40 -2.27
CA THR A 345 21.99 -2.77 -1.24
C THR A 345 22.17 -1.85 -0.03
N THR A 346 21.14 -1.13 0.38
CA THR A 346 21.12 -0.45 1.69
C THR A 346 20.75 -1.47 2.76
N GLY A 347 21.40 -1.37 3.93
CA GLY A 347 21.29 -2.37 5.00
C GLY A 347 19.99 -2.33 5.80
N ASP A 348 19.04 -1.46 5.46
CA ASP A 348 17.83 -1.22 6.23
C ASP A 348 16.63 -2.10 5.82
N HIS A 349 16.75 -2.93 4.78
CA HIS A 349 15.72 -3.85 4.25
C HIS A 349 14.37 -3.19 3.86
N SER A 350 14.12 -1.94 4.24
CA SER A 350 13.03 -1.11 3.77
C SER A 350 13.45 -0.42 2.48
N TYR A 351 12.91 -0.90 1.36
CA TYR A 351 13.17 -0.39 0.03
C TYR A 351 14.63 -0.62 -0.40
N VAL A 352 14.82 -1.48 -1.40
CA VAL A 352 16.00 -1.38 -2.26
C VAL A 352 15.90 -0.02 -2.94
N ARG A 353 16.46 1.02 -2.32
CA ARG A 353 16.74 2.26 -3.04
C ARG A 353 17.82 1.89 -4.02
N THR A 354 17.50 1.89 -5.31
CA THR A 354 18.50 1.80 -6.37
C THR A 354 19.29 3.11 -6.37
N LEU A 355 20.25 3.23 -5.45
CA LEU A 355 21.22 4.33 -5.45
C LEU A 355 22.33 3.93 -6.41
N CYS A 356 22.27 4.43 -7.64
CA CYS A 356 23.48 4.61 -8.44
C CYS A 356 24.42 5.51 -7.66
N LEU A 357 25.71 5.17 -7.49
CA LEU A 357 26.65 6.10 -6.88
C LEU A 357 27.11 7.16 -7.91
N PRO A 358 27.06 8.47 -7.57
CA PRO A 358 26.55 9.04 -6.32
C PRO A 358 25.05 9.40 -6.40
N ALA A 359 24.30 8.72 -5.53
CA ALA A 359 22.95 8.95 -4.99
C ALA A 359 21.77 9.45 -5.82
N ASP A 360 21.82 9.73 -7.13
CA ASP A 360 20.61 10.10 -7.88
C ASP A 360 20.59 9.57 -9.32
N ARG A 361 19.37 9.20 -9.76
CA ARG A 361 18.92 8.77 -11.09
C ARG A 361 20.03 8.80 -12.17
N CYS A 362 20.58 7.64 -12.48
CA CYS A 362 21.57 7.48 -13.54
C CYS A 362 21.02 8.00 -14.87
N ALA A 363 21.66 9.01 -15.46
CA ALA A 363 21.56 9.31 -16.88
C ALA A 363 22.90 9.01 -17.55
N VAL A 364 22.84 8.45 -18.75
CA VAL A 364 24.02 8.25 -19.60
C VAL A 364 24.17 9.49 -20.46
N ASP A 365 25.28 10.21 -20.33
CA ASP A 365 25.57 11.36 -21.19
C ASP A 365 25.83 10.91 -22.65
N ALA A 366 25.93 11.87 -23.57
CA ALA A 366 26.20 11.60 -24.98
C ALA A 366 27.55 10.88 -25.22
N ALA A 367 28.45 10.86 -24.23
CA ALA A 367 29.74 10.19 -24.27
C ALA A 367 29.71 8.78 -23.63
N GLY A 368 28.54 8.33 -23.14
CA GLY A 368 28.39 7.01 -22.53
C GLY A 368 28.74 6.93 -21.04
N HIS A 369 29.04 8.07 -20.40
CA HIS A 369 29.33 8.12 -18.96
C HIS A 369 28.04 8.24 -18.15
N CYS A 370 27.97 7.53 -17.03
CA CYS A 370 26.90 7.73 -16.06
C CYS A 370 27.14 9.03 -15.29
N GLY A 371 26.23 9.99 -15.43
CA GLY A 371 26.17 11.24 -14.68
C GLY A 371 24.79 11.48 -14.06
N ILE A 372 24.72 12.40 -13.10
CA ILE A 372 23.48 12.74 -12.38
C ILE A 372 22.56 13.53 -13.32
N ALA A 373 21.36 13.03 -13.61
CA ALA A 373 20.32 13.83 -14.25
C ALA A 373 19.52 14.59 -13.17
N TRP A 374 19.87 15.86 -12.98
CA TRP A 374 18.98 16.80 -12.31
C TRP A 374 17.79 17.08 -13.23
N ARG A 375 16.63 16.44 -12.99
CA ARG A 375 15.37 17.09 -13.35
C ARG A 375 15.09 18.10 -12.24
N PRO A 376 15.01 19.41 -12.53
CA PRO A 376 14.40 20.33 -11.59
C PRO A 376 13.03 19.77 -11.23
N LEU A 377 12.74 19.67 -9.92
CA LEU A 377 11.35 19.60 -9.50
C LEU A 377 10.67 20.79 -10.17
N ALA A 378 9.69 20.53 -11.04
CA ALA A 378 8.80 21.61 -11.44
C ALA A 378 8.23 22.19 -10.13
N PRO A 379 8.24 23.52 -9.95
CA PRO A 379 7.51 24.11 -8.82
C PRO A 379 6.07 23.58 -8.87
N GLU A 380 5.56 23.19 -7.70
CA GLU A 380 4.19 22.73 -7.54
C GLU A 380 3.24 23.85 -8.00
N ASP A 381 2.39 23.55 -8.99
CA ASP A 381 1.17 24.30 -9.32
C ASP A 381 -0.03 23.60 -8.68
#